data_AF-G7JDF9-F1
#
_entry.id   AF-G7JDF9-F1
#
_cell.length_a   1.000
_cell.length_b   1.000
_cell.length_c   1.000
_cell.angle_alpha   90.00
_cell.angle_beta   90.00
_cell.angle_gamma   90.00
#
_symmetry.space_group_name_H-M   'P 1'
#
loop_
_entity.id
_entity.type
_entity.pdbx_description
1 polymer ?
#
loop_
_entity_poly.entity_id
_entity_poly.type
_entity_poly.pdbx_seq_one_letter_code
_entity_poly.pdbx_strand_id
1 'polypeptide(L)'
;MKLVTIFIIILLACTYPAAMSRILSKKSSSSVDEVFQQWMLEYNRTYSYSTEMKIRKEIFKKTLESIENFNSYTIGVNQFADYSYELDHCDCLLPNEDFHL
;
A
#
# COMPACT_ATOMS: atom_id res chain seq x y z
N MET A 1 47.36 -16.21 9.27
CA MET A 1 46.19 -16.11 10.17
C MET A 1 45.46 -14.78 10.04
N LYS A 2 46.14 -13.62 10.15
CA LYS A 2 45.51 -12.28 10.06
C LYS A 2 44.77 -11.99 8.74
N LEU A 3 45.30 -12.46 7.60
CA LEU A 3 44.67 -12.26 6.27
C LEU A 3 43.36 -13.06 6.11
N VAL A 4 43.30 -14.25 6.72
CA VAL A 4 42.12 -15.12 6.72
C VAL A 4 41.01 -14.49 7.57
N THR A 5 41.37 -13.87 8.69
CA THR A 5 40.40 -13.16 9.55
C THR A 5 39.79 -11.95 8.85
N ILE A 6 40.57 -11.20 8.06
CA ILE A 6 40.07 -10.03 7.31
C ILE A 6 39.10 -10.46 6.21
N PHE A 7 39.39 -11.54 5.48
CA PHE A 7 38.49 -12.08 4.46
C PHE A 7 37.16 -12.57 5.06
N ILE A 8 37.17 -13.15 6.27
CA ILE A 8 35.95 -13.58 6.97
C ILE A 8 35.08 -12.39 7.39
N ILE A 9 35.69 -11.28 7.82
CA ILE A 9 34.95 -10.07 8.23
C ILE A 9 34.27 -9.39 7.03
N ILE A 10 34.90 -9.38 5.85
CA ILE A 10 34.35 -8.81 4.62
C ILE A 10 33.15 -9.63 4.12
N LEU A 11 33.22 -10.97 4.22
CA LEU A 11 32.14 -11.87 3.82
C LEU A 11 30.92 -11.79 4.77
N LEU A 12 31.12 -11.44 6.04
CA LEU A 12 30.03 -11.24 7.01
C LEU A 12 29.27 -9.92 6.83
N ALA A 13 29.83 -8.93 6.12
CA ALA A 13 29.22 -7.60 5.95
C ALA A 13 28.12 -7.55 4.87
N CYS A 14 27.96 -8.60 4.06
CA CYS A 14 26.99 -8.63 2.95
C CYS A 14 25.75 -9.50 3.19
N THR A 15 25.52 -9.99 4.41
CA THR A 15 24.27 -10.69 4.75
C THR A 15 23.44 -9.88 5.72
N TYR A 16 23.09 -8.65 5.32
CA TYR A 16 21.79 -8.10 5.71
C TYR A 16 20.86 -8.41 4.55
N PRO A 17 20.04 -9.48 4.61
CA PRO A 17 18.74 -9.35 4.01
C PRO A 17 18.08 -8.21 4.78
N ALA A 18 18.07 -7.01 4.21
CA ALA A 18 16.88 -6.19 4.28
C ALA A 18 15.79 -6.94 3.50
N ALA A 19 15.46 -8.15 3.95
CA ALA A 19 14.24 -8.82 3.57
C ALA A 19 13.17 -7.99 4.25
N MET A 20 12.73 -6.94 3.56
CA MET A 20 11.40 -6.41 3.73
C MET A 20 10.46 -7.54 3.31
N SER A 21 10.32 -8.54 4.18
CA SER A 21 9.15 -9.37 4.19
C SER A 21 8.03 -8.42 4.59
N ARG A 22 7.50 -7.67 3.61
CA ARG A 22 6.24 -6.96 3.76
C ARG A 22 5.15 -8.02 3.72
N ILE A 23 5.20 -8.89 4.71
CA ILE A 23 4.03 -9.58 5.18
C ILE A 23 3.17 -8.46 5.77
N LEU A 24 2.30 -7.90 4.93
CA LEU A 24 1.08 -7.24 5.40
C LEU A 24 0.13 -8.32 5.95
N SER A 25 0.63 -9.20 6.83
CA SER A 25 -0.19 -9.96 7.78
C SER A 25 -0.17 -9.24 9.13
N LYS A 26 -0.12 -7.90 9.12
CA LYS A 26 -0.28 -7.12 10.33
C LYS A 26 -1.78 -7.08 10.66
N LYS A 27 -2.28 -8.21 11.16
CA LYS A 27 -3.46 -8.28 12.02
C LYS A 27 -3.12 -7.59 13.34
N SER A 28 -2.94 -6.27 13.31
CA SER A 28 -2.86 -5.46 14.51
C SER A 28 -3.34 -4.07 14.17
N SER A 29 -4.59 -3.76 14.53
CA SER A 29 -5.13 -2.43 14.87
C SER A 29 -4.67 -1.21 14.06
N SER A 30 -4.13 -1.35 12.86
CA SER A 30 -3.71 -0.25 12.02
C SER A 30 -4.96 0.36 11.42
N SER A 31 -5.07 1.67 11.51
CA SER A 31 -6.17 2.38 10.89
C SER A 31 -6.14 2.20 9.37
N VAL A 32 -7.31 2.28 8.72
CA VAL A 32 -7.41 2.29 7.25
C VAL A 32 -6.48 3.35 6.65
N ASP A 33 -6.31 4.46 7.34
CA ASP A 33 -5.44 5.58 6.94
C ASP A 33 -3.97 5.16 6.87
N GLU A 34 -3.46 4.48 7.90
CA GLU A 34 -2.09 3.97 7.93
C GLU A 34 -1.84 2.97 6.80
N VAL A 35 -2.77 2.03 6.61
CA VAL A 35 -2.67 1.00 5.58
C VAL A 35 -2.72 1.64 4.19
N PHE A 36 -3.61 2.62 3.98
CA PHE A 36 -3.72 3.35 2.72
C PHE A 36 -2.45 4.13 2.40
N GLN A 37 -1.87 4.85 3.37
CA GLN A 37 -0.61 5.59 3.16
C GLN A 37 0.55 4.64 2.84
N GLN A 38 0.66 3.52 3.56
CA GLN A 38 1.70 2.52 3.29
C GLN A 38 1.54 1.90 1.89
N TRP A 39 0.31 1.60 1.48
CA TRP A 39 0.00 1.10 0.16
C TRP A 39 0.32 2.14 -0.93
N MET A 40 0.01 3.42 -0.71
CA MET A 40 0.36 4.49 -1.64
C MET A 40 1.88 4.58 -1.85
N LEU A 41 2.65 4.50 -0.76
CA LEU A 41 4.12 4.48 -0.83
C LEU A 41 4.66 3.23 -1.54
N GLU A 42 4.01 2.09 -1.38
CA GLU A 42 4.41 0.84 -2.03
C GLU A 42 4.24 0.86 -3.55
N TYR A 43 3.13 1.45 -4.01
CA TYR A 43 2.77 1.48 -5.43
C TYR A 43 2.99 2.85 -6.09
N ASN A 44 3.75 3.73 -5.45
CA ASN A 44 4.06 5.09 -5.91
C ASN A 44 2.80 5.87 -6.35
N ARG A 45 1.75 5.82 -5.53
CA ARG A 45 0.47 6.46 -5.82
C ARG A 45 0.49 7.91 -5.36
N THR A 46 0.03 8.79 -6.24
CA THR A 46 -0.21 10.22 -5.99
C THR A 46 -1.52 10.60 -6.65
N TYR A 47 -2.29 11.48 -6.03
CA TYR A 47 -3.55 11.99 -6.58
C TYR A 47 -3.45 13.49 -6.81
N SER A 48 -4.10 13.97 -7.86
CA SER A 48 -4.00 15.37 -8.29
C SER A 48 -4.74 16.30 -7.33
N TYR A 49 -5.79 15.80 -6.68
CA TYR A 49 -6.67 16.58 -5.80
C TYR A 49 -6.98 15.85 -4.50
N SER A 50 -7.26 16.61 -3.44
CA SER A 50 -7.70 16.06 -2.16
C SER A 50 -9.05 15.34 -2.29
N THR A 51 -9.93 15.81 -3.18
CA THR A 51 -11.21 15.15 -3.51
C THR A 51 -10.99 13.77 -4.14
N GLU A 52 -10.12 13.68 -5.14
CA GLU A 52 -9.72 12.40 -5.75
C GLU A 52 -9.14 11.45 -4.69
N MET A 53 -8.21 11.93 -3.86
CA MET A 53 -7.61 11.13 -2.79
C MET A 53 -8.67 10.58 -1.81
N LYS A 54 -9.67 11.39 -1.43
CA LYS A 54 -10.77 10.95 -0.56
C LYS A 54 -11.58 9.83 -1.22
N ILE A 55 -11.96 10.00 -2.49
CA ILE A 55 -12.72 9.00 -3.24
C ILE A 55 -11.93 7.69 -3.35
N ARG A 56 -10.66 7.77 -3.76
CA ARG A 56 -9.76 6.62 -3.93
C ARG A 56 -9.51 5.88 -2.62
N LYS A 57 -9.43 6.59 -1.49
CA LYS A 57 -9.36 6.00 -0.15
C LYS A 57 -10.61 5.21 0.24
N GLU A 58 -11.80 5.70 -0.10
CA GLU A 58 -13.05 4.97 0.15
C GLU A 58 -13.15 3.68 -0.70
N ILE A 59 -12.67 3.72 -1.94
CA ILE A 59 -12.56 2.51 -2.78
C ILE A 59 -11.57 1.52 -2.13
N PHE A 60 -10.40 2.00 -1.74
CA PHE A 60 -9.39 1.19 -1.07
C PHE A 60 -9.92 0.50 0.19
N LYS A 61 -10.67 1.22 1.02
CA LYS A 61 -11.30 0.68 2.22
C LYS A 61 -12.25 -0.48 1.89
N LYS A 62 -13.11 -0.32 0.90
CA LYS A 62 -14.04 -1.38 0.46
C LYS A 62 -13.29 -2.61 -0.07
N THR A 63 -12.20 -2.39 -0.80
CA THR A 63 -11.34 -3.49 -1.25
C THR A 63 -10.71 -4.24 -0.08
N LEU A 64 -10.21 -3.52 0.93
CA LEU A 64 -9.63 -4.10 2.14
C LEU A 64 -10.67 -4.94 2.91
N GLU A 65 -11.86 -4.40 3.13
CA GLU A 65 -12.99 -5.11 3.78
C GLU A 65 -13.40 -6.36 3.01
N SER A 66 -13.40 -6.29 1.67
CA SER A 66 -13.68 -7.45 0.81
C SER A 66 -12.61 -8.53 1.02
N ILE A 67 -11.33 -8.18 0.91
CA ILE A 67 -10.22 -9.12 1.12
C ILE A 67 -10.30 -9.79 2.49
N GLU A 68 -10.56 -9.02 3.56
CA GLU A 68 -10.69 -9.54 4.92
C GLU A 68 -11.89 -10.48 5.10
N ASN A 69 -12.95 -10.31 4.33
CA ASN A 69 -14.13 -11.19 4.40
C ASN A 69 -13.97 -12.46 3.55
N PHE A 70 -13.13 -12.45 2.51
CA PHE A 70 -12.97 -13.55 1.53
C PHE A 70 -11.84 -14.55 1.87
N ASN A 71 -11.41 -14.65 3.14
CA ASN A 71 -10.24 -15.41 3.66
C ASN A 71 -10.22 -16.94 3.41
N SER A 72 -10.21 -17.41 2.16
CA SER A 72 -9.76 -18.77 1.79
C SER A 72 -8.45 -18.77 0.98
N TYR A 73 -7.97 -17.61 0.55
CA TYR A 73 -6.73 -17.46 -0.22
C TYR A 73 -5.97 -16.21 0.24
N THR A 74 -4.64 -16.29 0.28
CA THR A 74 -3.71 -15.20 0.65
C THR A 74 -3.69 -14.08 -0.40
N ILE A 75 -4.83 -13.43 -0.64
CA ILE A 75 -4.92 -12.29 -1.55
C ILE A 75 -4.61 -11.04 -0.72
N GLY A 76 -3.44 -10.42 -0.95
CA GLY A 76 -3.10 -9.13 -0.38
C GLY A 76 -3.65 -7.97 -1.21
N VAL A 77 -3.59 -6.75 -0.66
CA VAL A 77 -3.82 -5.53 -1.44
C VAL A 77 -2.79 -5.45 -2.57
N ASN A 78 -3.25 -5.16 -3.78
CA ASN A 78 -2.41 -5.02 -4.97
C ASN A 78 -2.50 -3.59 -5.52
N GLN A 79 -1.80 -3.31 -6.62
CA GLN A 79 -1.78 -1.97 -7.23
C GLN A 79 -3.15 -1.42 -7.64
N PHE A 80 -4.19 -2.25 -7.79
CA PHE A 80 -5.55 -1.85 -8.18
C PHE A 80 -6.49 -1.69 -6.98
N ALA A 81 -5.98 -1.65 -5.75
CA ALA A 81 -6.84 -1.64 -4.57
C ALA A 81 -7.74 -0.39 -4.46
N ASP A 82 -7.39 0.72 -5.10
CA ASP A 82 -8.15 1.97 -5.18
C ASP A 82 -8.98 2.12 -6.48
N TYR A 83 -9.10 1.04 -7.26
CA TYR A 83 -9.80 1.04 -8.54
C TYR A 83 -11.26 0.57 -8.40
N SER A 84 -12.18 1.28 -9.07
CA SER A 84 -13.56 0.86 -9.27
C SER A 84 -13.98 1.19 -10.69
N TYR A 85 -14.49 0.20 -11.42
CA TYR A 85 -14.92 0.36 -12.81
C TYR A 85 -15.96 1.47 -12.98
N GLU A 86 -16.94 1.56 -12.07
CA GLU A 86 -18.01 2.56 -12.12
C GLU A 86 -17.51 3.99 -11.90
N LEU A 87 -16.52 4.17 -11.01
CA LEU A 87 -16.02 5.49 -10.65
C LEU A 87 -14.93 5.99 -11.60
N ASP A 88 -14.19 5.08 -12.23
CA ASP A 88 -13.17 5.43 -13.22
C ASP A 88 -13.78 5.87 -14.56
N HIS A 89 -15.05 5.52 -14.81
CA HIS A 89 -15.81 5.91 -16.00
C HIS A 89 -16.81 7.06 -15.75
N CYS A 90 -16.84 7.63 -14.54
CA CYS A 90 -17.67 8.79 -14.21
C CYS A 90 -16.82 10.04 -14.00
N ASP A 91 -17.31 11.21 -14.42
CA ASP A 91 -16.65 12.53 -14.26
C ASP A 91 -16.52 13.00 -12.79
N CYS A 92 -16.77 12.13 -11.80
CA CYS A 92 -16.76 12.44 -10.38
C CYS A 92 -15.36 12.70 -9.77
N LEU A 93 -14.29 12.54 -10.55
CA LEU A 93 -12.91 12.81 -10.13
C LEU A 93 -12.44 14.23 -10.47
N LEU A 94 -13.29 15.02 -11.14
CA LEU A 94 -13.00 16.41 -11.40
C LEU A 94 -12.91 17.17 -10.06
N PRO A 95 -12.01 18.16 -9.94
CA PRO A 95 -11.99 19.05 -8.79
C PRO A 95 -13.34 19.77 -8.78
N ASN A 96 -14.25 19.33 -7.90
CA ASN A 96 -15.60 19.87 -7.81
C ASN A 96 -15.53 21.40 -7.77
N GLU A 97 -16.30 22.05 -8.65
CA GLU A 97 -16.81 23.37 -8.34
C GLU A 97 -17.43 23.35 -6.94
N ASP A 98 -17.16 24.41 -6.20
CA ASP A 98 -17.51 24.56 -4.79
C ASP A 98 -18.95 24.12 -4.50
N PHE A 99 -19.09 23.04 -3.73
CA PHE A 99 -20.36 22.74 -3.08
C PHE A 99 -20.52 23.68 -1.89
N HIS A 100 -20.90 24.93 -2.20
CA HIS A 100 -21.54 25.83 -1.24
C HIS A 100 -23.02 25.46 -1.17
N LEU A 101 -23.42 24.76 -0.10
CA LEU A 101 -24.74 24.79 0.51
C LEU A 101 -24.64 24.31 1.96
#